data_AF-A0A377WQG2-F1
#
_entry.id   AF-A0A377WQG2-F1
#
_cell.length_a   1.000
_cell.length_b   1.000
_cell.length_c   1.000
_cell.angle_alpha   90.00
_cell.angle_beta   90.00
_cell.angle_gamma   90.00
#
_symmetry.space_group_name_H-M   'P 1'
#
loop_
_entity.id
_entity.type
_entity.pdbx_description
1 polymer ?
#
loop_
_entity_poly.entity_id
_entity_poly.type
_entity_poly.pdbx_seq_one_letter_code
_entity_poly.pdbx_strand_id
1 'polypeptide(L)' 'MELLEEHRCFDGQQQRWRHHSPVLNCAMTFSIFFTA' A
#
# COMPACT_ATOMS: atom_id res chain seq x y z
N MET A 1 3.46 -7.12 -6.82
CA MET A 1 3.08 -5.95 -5.99
C MET A 1 2.90 -4.77 -6.92
N GLU A 2 1.83 -4.02 -6.78
CA GLU A 2 1.43 -2.89 -7.63
C GLU A 2 1.12 -1.68 -6.73
N LEU A 3 1.75 -0.53 -6.98
CA LEU A 3 1.45 0.72 -6.28
C LEU A 3 0.19 1.34 -6.91
N LEU A 4 -0.83 1.60 -6.11
CA LEU A 4 -2.10 2.18 -6.57
C LEU A 4 -2.14 3.69 -6.37
N GLU A 5 -1.70 4.17 -5.20
CA GLU A 5 -1.78 5.58 -4.78
C GLU A 5 -0.58 5.92 -3.90
N GLU A 6 -0.09 7.16 -4.01
CA GLU A 6 0.94 7.73 -3.13
C GLU A 6 0.61 9.19 -2.82
N HIS A 7 0.55 9.55 -1.54
CA HIS A 7 0.33 10.91 -1.07
C HIS A 7 1.42 11.31 -0.06
N ARG A 8 2.00 12.50 -0.24
CA ARG A 8 2.82 13.13 0.80
C ARG A 8 1.91 13.77 1.84
N CYS A 9 2.06 13.40 3.11
CA CYS A 9 1.28 13.98 4.20
C CYS A 9 2.01 13.89 5.54
N PHE A 10 1.84 14.90 6.40
CA PHE A 10 2.40 14.93 7.76
C PHE A 10 3.91 14.60 7.81
N ASP A 11 4.68 15.19 6.88
CA ASP A 11 6.11 14.95 6.68
C ASP A 11 6.49 13.50 6.29
N GLY A 12 5.50 12.64 6.08
CA GLY A 12 5.68 11.27 5.61
C GLY A 12 5.02 11.01 4.25
N GLN A 13 4.94 9.72 3.92
CA GLN A 13 4.35 9.23 2.67
C GLN A 13 3.34 8.12 2.98
N GLN A 14 2.09 8.38 2.64
CA GLN A 14 1.03 7.37 2.67
C GLN A 14 0.97 6.70 1.30
N GLN A 15 1.15 5.38 1.27
CA GLN A 15 1.04 4.59 0.05
C GLN A 15 -0.08 3.55 0.17
N ARG A 16 -0.70 3.20 -0.97
CA ARG A 16 -1.65 2.10 -1.10
C ARG A 16 -1.15 1.11 -2.16
N TRP A 17 -1.12 -0.16 -1.80
CA TRP A 17 -0.54 -1.24 -2.60
C TRP A 17 -1.53 -2.36 -2.84
N ARG A 18 -1.39 -3.04 -3.97
CA ARG A 18 -2.10 -4.28 -4.30
C ARG A 18 -1.14 -5.45 -4.50
N HIS A 19 -1.51 -6.61 -3.98
CA HIS A 19 -0.85 -7.88 -4.29
C HIS A 19 -1.84 -9.03 -4.33
N HIS A 20 -1.49 -10.13 -4.98
CA HIS A 20 -2.23 -11.38 -4.82
C HIS A 20 -1.77 -12.08 -3.54
N SER A 21 -2.70 -12.43 -2.65
CA SER A 21 -2.42 -13.22 -1.45
C SER A 21 -2.57 -14.70 -1.77
N PRO A 22 -1.51 -15.52 -1.68
CA PRO A 22 -1.64 -16.96 -1.90
C PRO A 22 -2.43 -17.67 -0.79
N VAL A 23 -2.42 -17.12 0.44
CA VAL A 23 -3.17 -17.68 1.59
C VAL A 23 -4.67 -17.46 1.43
N LEU A 24 -5.07 -16.29 0.95
CA LEU A 24 -6.47 -15.93 0.76
C LEU A 24 -6.96 -16.17 -0.68
N ASN A 25 -6.04 -16.55 -1.58
CA ASN A 25 -6.24 -16.77 -3.00
C ASN A 25 -7.01 -15.63 -3.70
N CYS A 26 -6.67 -14.38 -3.39
CA CYS A 26 -7.35 -13.22 -3.95
C CYS A 26 -6.44 -11.98 -4.03
N ALA A 27 -6.86 -10.97 -4.79
CA ALA A 27 -6.21 -9.67 -4.83
C ALA A 27 -6.53 -8.87 -3.56
N MET A 28 -5.49 -8.56 -2.79
CA MET A 28 -5.56 -7.79 -1.55
C MET A 28 -5.03 -6.39 -1.77
N THR A 29 -5.64 -5.40 -1.11
CA THR A 29 -5.17 -4.01 -1.08
C THR A 29 -4.84 -3.64 0.36
N PHE A 30 -3.69 -3.02 0.59
CA PHE A 30 -3.25 -2.56 1.90
C PHE A 30 -2.58 -1.19 1.81
N SER A 31 -2.45 -0.53 2.96
CA SER A 31 -1.87 0.80 3.08
C SER A 31 -0.65 0.76 4.01
N ILE A 32 0.40 1.51 3.67
CA ILE A 32 1.61 1.70 4.50
C ILE A 32 1.87 3.19 4.62
N PHE A 33 2.22 3.64 5.82
CA PHE A 33 2.71 5.00 6.05
C PHE A 33 4.21 4.95 6.38
N PHE A 34 5.00 5.71 5.63
CA PHE A 34 6.42 5.94 5.90
C PHE A 34 6.57 7.30 6.59
N THR A 35 7.02 7.31 7.84
CA THR A 35 7.49 8.53 8.49
C THR A 35 8.84 8.95 7.91
N ALA A 36 9.06 10.27 7.77
CA ALA A 36 10.42 10.80 7.62
C ALA A 36 11.21 10.68 8.93
#